data_AF-A0AAV8UMB1-F1
#
_entry.id   AF-A0AAV8UMB1-F1
#
_cell.length_a   1.000
_cell.length_b   1.000
_cell.length_c   1.000
_cell.angle_alpha   90.00
_cell.angle_beta   90.00
_cell.angle_gamma   90.00
#
_symmetry.space_group_name_H-M   'P 1'
#
loop_
_entity.id
_entity.type
_entity.pdbx_description
1 polymer ?
#
loop_
_entity_poly.entity_id
_entity_poly.type
_entity_poly.pdbx_seq_one_letter_code
_entity_poly.pdbx_strand_id
1 'polypeptide(L)'
;MESEIGVGNVLRIEEKNLTRDTWIRYLGYANEIGESFKRFVSRRSYLASYLTSSGYVVADACYQCQKELERDSGEGSRIRVALQAGDSLIWQSLASVIVPGITINRIVALTSSACKLGRVGKSASAVLPTIVGLASIPLRQRPNRIPPAEMPLKVLLVAGEASGDAIGAHLISALRKQLRCEVRFWGVGGDLMRSNGMDKEIFPMEELSFMGFKEVFSRIPHFLKLKRRVVNVALEGKPDCIVFIDSNGFSGRVARSLKHEYRNLHEPSPPMFQYVAPSIWAWKRPRYRSRRFASLFDGMFLLYPFEEPHWKELGAENTIYVGSPLLDNRALLNVRKDSVAGEQIRKRIRTMYGVGQTEKLVALLPGSRTQEVSSHLGLFFEVLRQTSVSRALLPYASPVRSLIEDYCAKDKSVDVTLVPGGGANMVEAVTACDAAMAVSGTVVLETAALGTPLLSVYSTGGLRALMGRYLAKVRYASIPNILANKEIIPEFLGTACEPNKLSNALRSLFDETGMRLGQTAQLSKVIDNLLQSHPPEYSPAMKAAAHIISCLEQRGLEIKSSSMKEEAKHLDDPRAVLNEEKIDANG
;
A
#
# COMPACT_ATOMS: atom_id res chain seq x y z
N MET A 1 22.40 -23.01 38.13
CA MET A 1 22.78 -24.27 37.47
C MET A 1 21.89 -24.42 36.25
N GLU A 2 22.24 -23.77 35.14
CA GLU A 2 23.26 -24.21 34.16
C GLU A 2 22.71 -25.40 33.35
N SER A 3 22.30 -25.13 32.11
CA SER A 3 23.02 -25.45 30.85
C SER A 3 22.84 -26.93 30.48
N GLU A 4 22.25 -27.30 29.35
CA GLU A 4 22.85 -27.31 28.00
C GLU A 4 21.68 -27.31 26.97
N ILE A 5 21.52 -26.34 26.07
CA ILE A 5 22.26 -26.14 24.81
C ILE A 5 22.41 -27.42 23.97
N GLY A 6 21.33 -27.85 23.33
CA GLY A 6 21.35 -28.66 22.12
C GLY A 6 21.36 -27.76 20.88
N VAL A 7 22.54 -27.25 20.52
CA VAL A 7 22.81 -26.60 19.22
C VAL A 7 22.77 -27.68 18.15
N GLY A 8 21.76 -27.64 17.27
CA GLY A 8 21.65 -28.65 16.22
C GLY A 8 20.47 -28.50 15.25
N ASN A 9 20.06 -27.28 14.89
CA ASN A 9 19.23 -27.07 13.70
C ASN A 9 19.90 -26.04 12.80
N VAL A 10 20.94 -26.51 12.12
CA VAL A 10 21.56 -25.83 10.98
C VAL A 10 20.48 -25.61 9.93
N LEU A 11 20.33 -24.35 9.52
CA LEU A 11 19.65 -23.92 8.31
C LEU A 11 20.01 -24.86 7.15
N ARG A 12 19.11 -25.75 6.77
CA ARG A 12 19.18 -26.44 5.48
C ARG A 12 18.92 -25.39 4.40
N ILE A 13 19.99 -24.84 3.84
CA ILE A 13 19.97 -24.16 2.56
C ILE A 13 19.41 -25.18 1.56
N GLU A 14 18.21 -24.95 1.02
CA GLU A 14 17.74 -25.73 -0.12
C GLU A 14 18.68 -25.48 -1.29
N GLU A 15 19.58 -26.44 -1.55
CA GLU A 15 20.39 -26.43 -2.77
C GLU A 15 19.48 -26.45 -3.99
N LYS A 16 19.66 -25.44 -4.84
CA LYS A 16 18.93 -25.23 -6.09
C LYS A 16 19.08 -26.45 -6.99
N ASN A 17 17.96 -27.03 -7.43
CA ASN A 17 17.98 -28.20 -8.28
C ASN A 17 18.32 -27.77 -9.72
N LEU A 18 19.53 -28.07 -10.18
CA LEU A 18 20.04 -27.60 -11.46
C LEU A 18 19.18 -28.03 -12.65
N THR A 19 18.60 -29.23 -12.62
CA THR A 19 17.77 -29.76 -13.72
C THR A 19 16.39 -29.11 -13.75
N ARG A 20 15.80 -28.81 -12.58
CA ARG A 20 14.40 -28.31 -12.48
C ARG A 20 14.27 -26.79 -12.39
N ASP A 21 15.25 -26.11 -11.78
CA ASP A 21 15.21 -24.68 -11.46
C ASP A 21 15.98 -23.79 -12.44
N THR A 22 16.54 -24.38 -13.51
CA THR A 22 17.25 -23.65 -14.57
C THR A 22 16.62 -23.87 -15.94
N TRP A 23 17.14 -23.19 -16.97
CA TRP A 23 16.72 -23.37 -18.36
C TRP A 23 16.95 -24.79 -18.89
N ILE A 24 17.77 -25.61 -18.21
CA ILE A 24 18.03 -27.01 -18.55
C ILE A 24 16.73 -27.83 -18.60
N ARG A 25 15.71 -27.47 -17.82
CA ARG A 25 14.39 -28.12 -17.84
C ARG A 25 13.71 -28.13 -19.21
N TYR A 26 14.01 -27.14 -20.06
CA TYR A 26 13.40 -27.04 -21.38
C TYR A 26 13.91 -28.10 -22.35
N LEU A 27 15.07 -28.73 -22.05
CA LEU A 27 15.56 -29.88 -22.80
C LEU A 27 14.59 -31.07 -22.72
N GLY A 28 13.78 -31.14 -21.66
CA GLY A 28 12.71 -32.13 -21.52
C GLY A 28 11.58 -32.01 -22.55
N TYR A 29 11.44 -30.86 -23.22
CA TYR A 29 10.43 -30.61 -24.27
C TYR A 29 10.97 -30.82 -25.70
N ALA A 30 12.23 -31.24 -25.84
CA ALA A 30 12.90 -31.30 -27.14
C ALA A 30 12.21 -32.29 -28.10
N ASN A 31 11.67 -33.41 -27.61
CA ASN A 31 10.92 -34.37 -28.42
C ASN A 31 9.62 -33.77 -28.96
N GLU A 32 8.82 -33.04 -28.17
CA GLU A 32 7.58 -32.41 -28.66
C GLU A 32 7.85 -31.34 -29.72
N ILE A 33 8.93 -30.57 -29.55
CA ILE A 33 9.38 -29.61 -30.56
C ILE A 33 9.79 -30.36 -31.83
N GLY A 34 10.56 -31.44 -31.69
CA GLY A 34 10.96 -32.29 -32.82
C GLY A 34 9.77 -32.91 -33.57
N GLU A 35 8.75 -33.37 -32.86
CA GLU A 35 7.50 -33.89 -33.46
C GLU A 35 6.72 -32.80 -34.20
N SER A 36 6.68 -31.58 -33.66
CA SER A 36 6.05 -30.42 -34.31
C SER A 36 6.78 -30.04 -35.61
N PHE A 37 8.11 -30.10 -35.62
CA PHE A 37 8.96 -29.73 -36.75
C PHE A 37 9.29 -30.87 -37.71
N LYS A 38 8.73 -32.07 -37.51
CA LYS A 38 9.06 -33.31 -38.24
C LYS A 38 9.06 -33.20 -39.78
N ARG A 39 8.36 -32.21 -40.34
CA ARG A 39 8.29 -31.91 -41.78
C ARG A 39 9.45 -31.10 -42.33
N PHE A 40 10.13 -30.35 -41.45
CA PHE A 40 11.16 -29.37 -41.80
C PHE A 40 12.56 -29.81 -41.36
N VAL A 41 12.67 -30.86 -40.55
CA VAL A 41 13.93 -31.32 -39.98
C VAL A 41 14.32 -32.70 -40.50
N SER A 42 15.62 -32.94 -40.59
CA SER A 42 16.14 -34.24 -41.00
C SER A 42 15.81 -35.33 -39.98
N ARG A 43 15.79 -36.60 -40.41
CA ARG A 43 15.62 -37.76 -39.51
C ARG A 43 16.66 -37.75 -38.38
N ARG A 44 17.87 -37.26 -38.62
CA ARG A 44 18.93 -37.15 -37.60
C ARG A 44 18.58 -36.10 -36.54
N SER A 45 18.11 -34.92 -36.96
CA SER A 45 17.70 -33.84 -36.05
C SER A 45 16.48 -34.23 -35.22
N TYR A 46 15.54 -34.97 -35.81
CA TYR A 46 14.40 -35.56 -35.11
C TYR A 46 14.82 -36.57 -34.03
N LEU A 47 15.73 -37.49 -34.35
CA LEU A 47 16.25 -38.45 -33.36
C LEU A 47 17.07 -37.76 -32.26
N ALA A 48 17.82 -36.72 -32.60
CA ALA A 48 18.58 -35.93 -31.64
C ALA A 48 17.69 -35.25 -30.59
N SER A 49 16.46 -34.87 -30.96
CA SER A 49 15.54 -34.22 -30.03
C SER A 49 14.99 -35.18 -28.97
N TYR A 50 14.73 -36.43 -29.34
CA TYR A 50 14.40 -37.52 -28.40
C TYR A 50 15.59 -37.93 -27.52
N LEU A 51 16.80 -37.95 -28.06
CA LEU A 51 18.01 -38.18 -27.26
C LEU A 51 18.22 -37.08 -26.22
N THR A 52 17.94 -35.84 -26.60
CA THR A 52 18.08 -34.67 -25.71
C THR A 52 17.10 -34.72 -24.54
N SER A 53 15.82 -35.02 -24.79
CA SER A 53 14.82 -35.12 -23.72
C SER A 53 14.99 -36.37 -22.85
N SER A 54 15.36 -37.51 -23.45
CA SER A 54 15.67 -38.73 -22.70
C SER A 54 16.91 -38.53 -21.81
N GLY A 55 17.96 -37.88 -22.32
CA GLY A 55 19.14 -37.54 -21.53
C GLY A 55 18.83 -36.61 -20.36
N TYR A 56 17.91 -35.67 -20.53
CA TYR A 56 17.41 -34.83 -19.44
C TYR A 56 16.68 -35.62 -18.35
N VAL A 57 15.77 -36.53 -18.73
CA VAL A 57 15.03 -37.37 -17.77
C VAL A 57 15.98 -38.26 -16.97
N VAL A 58 16.97 -38.87 -17.63
CA VAL A 58 18.00 -39.67 -16.97
C VAL A 58 18.82 -38.82 -16.00
N ALA A 59 19.24 -37.62 -16.41
CA ALA A 59 19.99 -36.72 -15.54
C ALA A 59 19.19 -36.28 -14.31
N ASP A 60 17.89 -35.99 -14.45
CA ASP A 60 17.02 -35.65 -13.32
C ASP A 60 16.84 -36.84 -12.36
N ALA A 61 16.62 -38.05 -12.89
CA ALA A 61 16.49 -39.26 -12.08
C ALA A 61 17.79 -39.60 -11.32
N CYS A 62 18.95 -39.48 -11.98
CA CYS A 62 20.26 -39.67 -11.34
C CYS A 62 20.51 -38.65 -10.22
N TYR A 63 20.15 -37.38 -10.44
CA TYR A 63 20.30 -36.33 -9.43
C TYR A 63 19.45 -36.60 -8.19
N GLN A 64 18.19 -37.03 -8.36
CA GLN A 64 17.32 -37.39 -7.21
C GLN A 64 17.85 -38.63 -6.47
N CYS A 65 18.28 -39.65 -7.21
CA CYS A 65 18.85 -40.87 -6.64
C CYS A 65 20.09 -40.58 -5.79
N GLN A 66 21.00 -39.73 -6.29
CA GLN A 66 22.18 -39.31 -5.54
C GLN A 66 21.79 -38.61 -4.23
N LYS A 67 20.81 -37.70 -4.28
CA LYS A 67 20.34 -36.96 -3.10
C LYS A 67 19.63 -37.83 -2.06
N GLU A 68 18.94 -38.88 -2.50
CA GLU A 68 18.32 -39.87 -1.59
C GLU A 68 19.38 -40.79 -0.95
N LEU A 69 20.41 -41.19 -1.71
CA LEU A 69 21.54 -41.97 -1.17
C LEU A 69 22.37 -41.19 -0.14
N GLU A 70 22.52 -39.87 -0.32
CA GLU A 70 23.17 -38.98 0.65
C GLU A 70 22.34 -38.81 1.95
N ARG A 71 21.04 -39.07 1.90
CA ARG A 71 20.12 -38.92 3.03
C ARG A 71 19.98 -40.17 3.89
N ASP A 72 20.22 -41.36 3.35
CA ASP A 72 19.97 -42.62 4.03
C ASP A 72 21.11 -43.63 3.78
N SER A 73 22.07 -43.71 4.71
CA SER A 73 23.37 -44.38 4.52
C SER A 73 23.39 -45.88 4.88
N GLY A 74 22.25 -46.55 4.96
CA GLY A 74 22.15 -47.99 5.27
C GLY A 74 22.30 -48.91 4.04
N GLU A 75 22.87 -50.10 4.23
CA GLU A 75 23.11 -51.06 3.13
C GLU A 75 21.81 -51.58 2.47
N GLY A 76 20.74 -51.76 3.26
CA GLY A 76 19.38 -52.04 2.77
C GLY A 76 18.64 -50.84 2.17
N SER A 77 19.19 -49.62 2.30
CA SER A 77 18.64 -48.42 1.65
C SER A 77 18.98 -48.38 0.17
N ARG A 78 20.19 -48.79 -0.22
CA ARG A 78 20.68 -48.72 -1.62
C ARG A 78 19.81 -49.47 -2.61
N ILE A 79 19.35 -50.67 -2.26
CA ILE A 79 18.48 -51.48 -3.14
C ILE A 79 17.10 -50.82 -3.28
N ARG A 80 16.55 -50.25 -2.19
CA ARG A 80 15.26 -49.55 -2.23
C ARG A 80 15.33 -48.25 -3.03
N VAL A 81 16.38 -47.46 -2.84
CA VAL A 81 16.63 -46.24 -3.61
C VAL A 81 16.84 -46.56 -5.10
N ALA A 82 17.55 -47.65 -5.43
CA ALA A 82 17.70 -48.09 -6.81
C ALA A 82 16.36 -48.51 -7.46
N LEU A 83 15.50 -49.24 -6.74
CA LEU A 83 14.16 -49.60 -7.21
C LEU A 83 13.27 -48.36 -7.40
N GLN A 84 13.28 -47.42 -6.45
CA GLN A 84 12.52 -46.17 -6.52
C GLN A 84 13.01 -45.23 -7.63
N ALA A 85 14.32 -45.21 -7.90
CA ALA A 85 14.90 -44.51 -9.04
C ALA A 85 14.49 -45.14 -10.37
N GLY A 86 14.44 -46.48 -10.43
CA GLY A 86 13.93 -47.23 -11.58
C GLY A 86 12.47 -46.88 -11.89
N ASP A 87 11.60 -46.93 -10.89
CA ASP A 87 10.18 -46.56 -11.03
C ASP A 87 10.01 -45.09 -11.44
N SER A 88 10.77 -44.18 -10.82
CA SER A 88 10.76 -42.76 -11.16
C SER A 88 11.18 -42.52 -12.60
N LEU A 89 12.22 -43.20 -13.09
CA LEU A 89 12.69 -43.09 -14.46
C LEU A 89 11.65 -43.62 -15.45
N ILE A 90 10.99 -44.74 -15.15
CA ILE A 90 9.91 -45.29 -15.97
C ILE A 90 8.75 -44.30 -16.08
N TRP A 91 8.24 -43.82 -14.94
CA TRP A 91 7.11 -42.90 -14.90
C TRP A 91 7.42 -41.53 -15.51
N GLN A 92 8.63 -41.01 -15.30
CA GLN A 92 9.06 -39.75 -15.91
C GLN A 92 9.27 -39.88 -17.42
N SER A 93 9.82 -40.99 -17.89
CA SER A 93 9.98 -41.26 -19.33
C SER A 93 8.62 -41.37 -20.02
N LEU A 94 7.66 -42.04 -19.38
CA LEU A 94 6.28 -42.10 -19.85
C LEU A 94 5.63 -40.70 -19.89
N ALA A 95 5.70 -39.96 -18.79
CA ALA A 95 5.01 -38.69 -18.63
C ALA A 95 5.63 -37.53 -19.42
N SER A 96 6.94 -37.56 -19.69
CA SER A 96 7.67 -36.41 -20.28
C SER A 96 8.17 -36.67 -21.70
N VAL A 97 8.39 -37.93 -22.09
CA VAL A 97 8.97 -38.25 -23.42
C VAL A 97 7.97 -39.01 -24.28
N ILE A 98 7.43 -40.12 -23.77
CA ILE A 98 6.64 -41.06 -24.58
C ILE A 98 5.23 -40.53 -24.84
N VAL A 99 4.45 -40.25 -23.79
CA VAL A 99 3.05 -39.81 -23.94
C VAL A 99 2.95 -38.45 -24.65
N PRO A 100 3.71 -37.41 -24.25
CA PRO A 100 3.67 -36.13 -24.95
C PRO A 100 4.13 -36.22 -26.41
N GLY A 101 5.21 -36.96 -26.68
CA GLY A 101 5.72 -37.18 -28.03
C GLY A 101 4.68 -37.84 -28.95
N ILE A 102 4.01 -38.89 -28.47
CA ILE A 102 2.93 -39.56 -29.22
C ILE A 102 1.75 -38.60 -29.44
N THR A 103 1.34 -37.85 -28.43
CA THR A 103 0.22 -36.91 -28.53
C THR A 103 0.48 -35.84 -29.58
N ILE A 104 1.64 -35.17 -29.53
CA ILE A 104 2.00 -34.16 -30.53
C ILE A 104 2.13 -34.79 -31.92
N ASN A 105 2.68 -36.00 -32.02
CA ASN A 105 2.75 -36.72 -33.29
C ASN A 105 1.35 -36.94 -33.90
N ARG A 106 0.36 -37.34 -33.09
CA ARG A 106 -1.01 -37.57 -33.54
C ARG A 106 -1.70 -36.27 -33.95
N ILE A 107 -1.50 -35.19 -33.19
CA ILE A 107 -2.03 -33.87 -33.52
C ILE A 107 -1.49 -33.40 -34.88
N VAL A 108 -0.17 -33.45 -35.08
CA VAL A 108 0.47 -33.04 -36.35
C VAL A 108 -0.02 -33.91 -37.51
N ALA A 109 -0.20 -35.21 -37.31
CA ALA A 109 -0.72 -36.13 -38.32
C ALA A 109 -2.19 -35.86 -38.68
N LEU A 110 -3.04 -35.57 -37.69
CA LEU A 110 -4.45 -35.23 -37.90
C LEU A 110 -4.59 -33.88 -38.63
N THR A 111 -3.86 -32.85 -38.20
CA THR A 111 -3.85 -31.54 -38.88
C THR A 111 -3.37 -31.67 -40.32
N SER A 112 -2.36 -32.51 -40.55
CA SER A 112 -1.87 -32.84 -41.89
C SER A 112 -2.97 -33.45 -42.78
N SER A 113 -3.67 -34.46 -42.27
CA SER A 113 -4.72 -35.15 -43.02
C SER A 113 -5.90 -34.22 -43.29
N ALA A 114 -6.28 -33.38 -42.32
CA ALA A 114 -7.30 -32.35 -42.48
C ALA A 114 -6.91 -31.31 -43.56
N CYS A 115 -5.64 -30.89 -43.62
CA CYS A 115 -5.14 -29.99 -44.66
C CYS A 115 -5.13 -30.59 -46.07
N LYS A 116 -5.12 -31.93 -46.20
CA LYS A 116 -5.22 -32.62 -47.49
C LYS A 116 -6.68 -32.78 -47.96
N LEU A 117 -7.61 -32.91 -47.01
CA LEU A 117 -9.04 -33.08 -47.26
C LEU A 117 -9.76 -31.75 -47.50
N GLY A 118 -9.44 -30.71 -46.70
CA GLY A 118 -9.86 -29.34 -46.98
C GLY A 118 -8.93 -28.74 -48.02
N ARG A 119 -9.45 -28.06 -49.04
CA ARG A 119 -8.67 -27.42 -50.13
C ARG A 119 -7.80 -26.25 -49.63
N VAL A 120 -6.89 -26.50 -48.71
CA VAL A 120 -5.97 -25.53 -48.11
C VAL A 120 -4.82 -25.29 -49.08
N GLY A 121 -4.44 -24.01 -49.27
CA GLY A 121 -3.34 -23.64 -50.17
C GLY A 121 -2.01 -24.34 -49.82
N LYS A 122 -1.21 -24.67 -50.84
CA LYS A 122 0.05 -25.44 -50.71
C LYS A 122 1.02 -24.88 -49.66
N SER A 123 1.11 -23.56 -49.54
CA SER A 123 1.99 -22.91 -48.56
C SER A 123 1.48 -23.05 -47.13
N ALA A 124 0.16 -22.98 -46.93
CA ALA A 124 -0.45 -23.13 -45.61
C ALA A 124 -0.43 -24.60 -45.16
N SER A 125 -0.68 -25.56 -46.05
CA SER A 125 -0.63 -26.99 -45.71
C SER A 125 0.78 -27.50 -45.37
N ALA A 126 1.83 -26.77 -45.77
CA ALA A 126 3.21 -27.05 -45.37
C ALA A 126 3.48 -26.67 -43.90
N VAL A 127 3.00 -25.51 -43.45
CA VAL A 127 3.38 -24.90 -42.16
C VAL A 127 2.36 -25.15 -41.04
N LEU A 128 1.07 -25.26 -41.38
CA LEU A 128 -0.03 -25.33 -40.41
C LEU A 128 0.10 -26.49 -39.41
N PRO A 129 0.49 -27.72 -39.81
CA PRO A 129 0.67 -28.81 -38.85
C PRO A 129 1.76 -28.53 -37.81
N THR A 130 2.82 -27.80 -38.18
CA THR A 130 3.89 -27.40 -37.25
C THR A 130 3.42 -26.33 -36.28
N ILE A 131 2.65 -25.34 -36.75
CA ILE A 131 2.07 -24.31 -35.88
C ILE A 131 1.12 -24.93 -34.86
N VAL A 132 0.22 -25.82 -35.30
CA VAL A 132 -0.74 -26.50 -34.42
C VAL A 132 -0.03 -27.42 -33.43
N GLY A 133 1.02 -28.13 -33.87
CA GLY A 133 1.88 -28.92 -33.00
C GLY A 133 2.50 -28.08 -31.87
N LEU A 134 3.16 -26.97 -32.21
CA LEU A 134 3.79 -26.07 -31.23
C LEU A 134 2.77 -25.44 -30.28
N ALA A 135 1.62 -25.03 -30.79
CA ALA A 135 0.54 -24.45 -29.97
C ALA A 135 -0.07 -25.49 -29.00
N SER A 136 0.06 -26.78 -29.31
CA SER A 136 -0.45 -27.87 -28.48
C SER A 136 0.55 -28.35 -27.42
N ILE A 137 1.77 -27.81 -27.38
CA ILE A 137 2.75 -28.11 -26.34
C ILE A 137 2.32 -27.33 -25.08
N PRO A 138 1.91 -28.01 -23.99
CA PRO A 138 1.61 -27.32 -22.74
C PRO A 138 2.94 -26.83 -22.16
N LEU A 139 3.28 -25.57 -22.43
CA LEU A 139 4.35 -24.90 -21.70
C LEU A 139 3.96 -24.96 -20.22
N ARG A 140 4.65 -25.80 -19.42
CA ARG A 140 4.52 -25.68 -17.96
C ARG A 140 4.90 -24.25 -17.63
N GLN A 141 3.89 -23.45 -17.27
CA GLN A 141 4.13 -22.28 -16.45
C GLN A 141 4.94 -22.78 -15.24
N ARG A 142 5.84 -21.93 -14.72
CA ARG A 142 6.57 -22.24 -13.49
C ARG A 142 5.58 -22.90 -12.54
N PRO A 143 5.92 -24.00 -11.83
CA PRO A 143 5.08 -24.36 -10.71
C PRO A 143 4.93 -23.06 -9.92
N ASN A 144 3.70 -22.55 -9.82
CA ASN A 144 3.37 -21.67 -8.73
C ASN A 144 3.99 -22.38 -7.53
N ARG A 145 4.84 -21.67 -6.80
CA ARG A 145 5.19 -22.15 -5.46
C ARG A 145 3.83 -22.36 -4.81
N ILE A 146 3.40 -23.61 -4.72
CA ILE A 146 2.35 -24.04 -3.83
C ILE A 146 3.13 -24.22 -2.55
N PRO A 147 3.20 -23.22 -1.64
CA PRO A 147 3.58 -23.56 -0.30
C PRO A 147 2.52 -24.58 0.17
N PRO A 148 2.94 -25.71 0.78
CA PRO A 148 1.99 -26.56 1.45
C PRO A 148 1.20 -25.70 2.46
N ALA A 149 -0.10 -25.97 2.56
CA ALA A 149 -0.94 -25.37 3.59
C ALA A 149 -0.24 -25.48 4.94
N GLU A 150 -0.06 -24.33 5.62
CA GLU A 150 0.56 -24.07 6.95
C GLU A 150 1.73 -23.06 6.96
N MET A 151 2.08 -22.40 5.85
CA MET A 151 2.98 -21.22 5.93
C MET A 151 2.20 -19.92 6.12
N PRO A 152 2.60 -19.05 7.07
CA PRO A 152 1.93 -17.76 7.29
C PRO A 152 2.11 -16.84 6.09
N LEU A 153 1.05 -16.09 5.73
CA LEU A 153 1.13 -15.02 4.74
C LEU A 153 2.07 -13.93 5.23
N LYS A 154 3.02 -13.57 4.40
CA LYS A 154 4.10 -12.66 4.75
C LYS A 154 3.90 -11.28 4.13
N VAL A 155 3.62 -10.28 4.96
CA VAL A 155 3.33 -8.91 4.50
C VAL A 155 4.39 -7.95 5.01
N LEU A 156 5.11 -7.30 4.10
CA LEU A 156 6.04 -6.22 4.42
C LEU A 156 5.30 -4.87 4.37
N LEU A 157 5.30 -4.14 5.48
CA LEU A 157 4.67 -2.83 5.61
C LEU A 157 5.71 -1.72 5.71
N VAL A 158 5.53 -0.61 5.02
CA VAL A 158 6.48 0.53 5.07
C VAL A 158 5.72 1.83 5.24
N ALA A 159 5.63 2.31 6.48
CA ALA A 159 5.15 3.64 6.86
C ALA A 159 6.33 4.51 7.30
N GLY A 160 6.32 5.79 6.93
CA GLY A 160 7.36 6.76 7.29
C GLY A 160 6.93 7.83 8.29
N GLU A 161 5.66 7.84 8.68
CA GLU A 161 5.03 8.95 9.42
C GLU A 161 3.88 8.48 10.31
N ALA A 162 3.53 9.25 11.35
CA ALA A 162 2.48 8.92 12.31
C ALA A 162 1.09 8.73 11.67
N SER A 163 0.75 9.49 10.61
CA SER A 163 -0.47 9.28 9.83
C SER A 163 -0.47 7.92 9.12
N GLY A 164 0.67 7.54 8.54
CA GLY A 164 0.87 6.24 7.93
C GLY A 164 0.84 5.09 8.94
N ASP A 165 1.35 5.31 10.15
CA ASP A 165 1.28 4.33 11.25
C ASP A 165 -0.16 4.00 11.64
N ALA A 166 -1.03 5.01 11.76
CA ALA A 166 -2.45 4.79 12.03
C ALA A 166 -3.14 4.00 10.91
N ILE A 167 -2.89 4.37 9.64
CA ILE A 167 -3.43 3.65 8.48
C ILE A 167 -2.94 2.19 8.46
N GLY A 168 -1.64 1.98 8.73
CA GLY A 168 -1.04 0.66 8.79
C GLY A 168 -1.62 -0.21 9.89
N ALA A 169 -1.88 0.36 11.07
CA ALA A 169 -2.53 -0.33 12.18
C ALA A 169 -3.94 -0.82 11.81
N HIS A 170 -4.74 0.05 11.19
CA HIS A 170 -6.07 -0.33 10.71
C HIS A 170 -6.00 -1.41 9.62
N LEU A 171 -5.04 -1.31 8.70
CA LEU A 171 -4.82 -2.32 7.65
C LEU A 171 -4.43 -3.69 8.24
N ILE A 172 -3.54 -3.73 9.23
CA ILE A 172 -3.15 -4.99 9.91
C ILE A 172 -4.39 -5.65 10.53
N SER A 173 -5.20 -4.87 11.25
CA SER A 173 -6.46 -5.34 11.84
C SER A 173 -7.42 -5.85 10.76
N ALA A 174 -7.57 -5.13 9.64
CA ALA A 174 -8.45 -5.51 8.55
C ALA A 174 -8.01 -6.82 7.85
N LEU A 175 -6.73 -6.96 7.55
CA LEU A 175 -6.16 -8.17 6.96
C LEU A 175 -6.37 -9.38 7.87
N ARG A 176 -6.10 -9.24 9.17
CA ARG A 176 -6.35 -10.33 10.14
C ARG A 176 -7.81 -10.73 10.26
N LYS A 177 -8.74 -9.77 10.14
CA LYS A 177 -10.18 -10.07 10.20
C LYS A 177 -10.68 -10.83 8.97
N GLN A 178 -10.14 -10.53 7.79
CA GLN A 178 -10.60 -11.12 6.53
C GLN A 178 -9.87 -12.42 6.14
N LEU A 179 -8.66 -12.63 6.65
CA LEU A 179 -7.83 -13.80 6.38
C LEU A 179 -8.03 -14.88 7.45
N ARG A 180 -8.22 -16.13 7.02
CA ARG A 180 -8.29 -17.30 7.92
C ARG A 180 -6.95 -18.01 8.12
N CYS A 181 -5.87 -17.49 7.56
CA CYS A 181 -4.50 -18.00 7.74
C CYS A 181 -3.72 -17.12 8.72
N GLU A 182 -2.63 -17.66 9.28
CA GLU A 182 -1.67 -16.87 10.03
C GLU A 182 -1.06 -15.81 9.09
N VAL A 183 -0.98 -14.57 9.53
CA VAL A 183 -0.36 -13.46 8.77
C VAL A 183 0.74 -12.86 9.62
N ARG A 184 1.94 -12.81 9.06
CA ARG A 184 3.11 -12.18 9.68
C ARG A 184 3.39 -10.84 9.03
N PHE A 185 3.54 -9.84 9.88
CA PHE A 185 3.78 -8.47 9.48
C PHE A 185 5.16 -8.05 9.94
N TRP A 186 5.94 -7.46 9.05
CA TRP A 186 7.19 -6.81 9.45
C TRP A 186 7.42 -5.58 8.60
N GLY A 187 8.35 -4.72 9.01
CA GLY A 187 8.75 -3.59 8.21
C GLY A 187 9.08 -2.34 9.01
N VAL A 188 8.64 -1.19 8.52
CA VAL A 188 8.82 0.10 9.18
C VAL A 188 7.44 0.64 9.55
N GLY A 189 7.23 0.94 10.83
CA GLY A 189 5.97 1.42 11.38
C GLY A 189 6.19 1.95 12.79
N GLY A 190 5.26 2.75 13.29
CA GLY A 190 5.32 3.31 14.64
C GLY A 190 4.64 2.42 15.68
N ASP A 191 4.31 3.03 16.81
CA ASP A 191 3.70 2.36 17.97
C ASP A 191 2.34 1.71 17.65
N LEU A 192 1.55 2.31 16.76
CA LEU A 192 0.21 1.79 16.43
C LEU A 192 0.31 0.50 15.61
N MET A 193 1.20 0.44 14.61
CA MET A 193 1.43 -0.79 13.85
C MET A 193 2.04 -1.89 14.73
N ARG A 194 2.99 -1.55 15.61
CA ARG A 194 3.58 -2.51 16.56
C ARG A 194 2.55 -3.09 17.52
N SER A 195 1.73 -2.24 18.14
CA SER A 195 0.66 -2.68 19.04
C SER A 195 -0.45 -3.47 18.34
N ASN A 196 -0.64 -3.27 17.03
CA ASN A 196 -1.54 -4.08 16.21
C ASN A 196 -0.88 -5.36 15.67
N GLY A 197 0.34 -5.70 16.10
CA GLY A 197 0.99 -6.97 15.80
C GLY A 197 1.84 -6.97 14.53
N MET A 198 2.54 -5.87 14.26
CA MET A 198 3.74 -5.89 13.42
C MET A 198 4.89 -6.56 14.20
N ASP A 199 5.23 -7.79 13.82
CA ASP A 199 6.10 -8.72 14.57
C ASP A 199 7.57 -8.28 14.60
N LYS A 200 8.06 -7.64 13.54
CA LYS A 200 9.46 -7.24 13.43
C LYS A 200 9.63 -5.88 12.77
N GLU A 201 10.38 -5.03 13.45
CA GLU A 201 10.79 -3.72 12.97
C GLU A 201 12.14 -3.78 12.26
N ILE A 202 12.25 -3.14 11.09
CA ILE A 202 13.52 -3.02 10.35
C ILE A 202 14.38 -1.93 11.01
N PHE A 203 13.78 -0.78 11.32
CA PHE A 203 14.34 0.33 12.09
C PHE A 203 13.19 1.26 12.56
N PRO A 204 13.42 2.08 13.61
CA PRO A 204 12.45 3.08 14.11
C PRO A 204 11.89 3.97 13.01
N MET A 205 10.56 4.10 12.93
CA MET A 205 9.89 4.98 11.95
C MET A 205 10.38 6.43 12.02
N GLU A 206 10.81 6.88 13.19
CA GLU A 206 11.38 8.21 13.44
C GLU A 206 12.60 8.49 12.56
N GLU A 207 13.34 7.45 12.12
CA GLU A 207 14.46 7.59 11.19
C GLU A 207 14.01 8.07 9.78
N LEU A 208 12.75 7.86 9.40
CA LEU A 208 12.17 8.34 8.15
C LEU A 208 11.44 9.69 8.27
N SER A 209 10.94 10.05 9.45
CA SER A 209 10.06 11.22 9.65
C SER A 209 10.75 12.59 9.58
N PHE A 210 12.03 12.65 9.20
CA PHE A 210 12.78 13.90 9.09
C PHE A 210 12.47 14.64 7.78
N MET A 211 11.67 15.72 7.86
CA MET A 211 11.40 16.63 6.73
C MET A 211 11.87 18.06 7.03
N GLY A 212 13.17 18.31 6.97
CA GLY A 212 13.73 19.67 6.92
C GLY A 212 14.62 19.81 5.69
N PHE A 213 14.43 20.80 4.81
CA PHE A 213 15.19 20.88 3.54
C PHE A 213 16.72 20.93 3.75
N LYS A 214 17.22 21.64 4.78
CA LYS A 214 18.65 21.68 5.16
C LYS A 214 19.16 20.36 5.76
N GLU A 215 18.31 19.66 6.52
CA GLU A 215 18.63 18.36 7.11
C GLU A 215 18.52 17.22 6.08
N VAL A 216 17.63 17.35 5.10
CA VAL A 216 17.43 16.38 4.02
C VAL A 216 18.69 16.25 3.18
N PHE A 217 19.36 17.35 2.81
CA PHE A 217 20.61 17.30 2.04
C PHE A 217 21.77 16.66 2.81
N SER A 218 21.95 17.02 4.08
CA SER A 218 23.00 16.43 4.93
C SER A 218 22.72 14.96 5.25
N ARG A 219 21.46 14.53 5.24
CA ARG A 219 21.04 13.15 5.52
C ARG A 219 20.69 12.31 4.29
N ILE A 220 20.94 12.79 3.06
CA ILE A 220 20.80 11.95 1.84
C ILE A 220 21.53 10.60 1.98
N PRO A 221 22.79 10.54 2.46
CA PRO A 221 23.48 9.27 2.64
C PRO A 221 22.76 8.34 3.62
N HIS A 222 22.17 8.90 4.68
CA HIS A 222 21.39 8.16 5.66
C HIS A 222 20.10 7.59 5.04
N PHE A 223 19.32 8.38 4.30
CA PHE A 223 18.13 7.87 3.58
C PHE A 223 18.49 6.79 2.55
N LEU A 224 19.63 6.90 1.87
CA LEU A 224 20.12 5.86 0.97
C LEU A 224 20.48 4.58 1.72
N LYS A 225 21.05 4.67 2.92
CA LYS A 225 21.28 3.51 3.81
C LYS A 225 19.96 2.87 4.25
N LEU A 226 18.99 3.65 4.71
CA LEU A 226 17.66 3.15 5.08
C LEU A 226 16.97 2.45 3.91
N LYS A 227 16.98 3.07 2.73
CA LYS A 227 16.46 2.47 1.49
C LYS A 227 17.12 1.11 1.22
N ARG A 228 18.46 1.03 1.26
CA ARG A 228 19.19 -0.24 1.07
C ARG A 228 18.82 -1.27 2.11
N ARG A 229 18.67 -0.88 3.38
CA ARG A 229 18.27 -1.77 4.47
C ARG A 229 16.88 -2.37 4.23
N VAL A 230 15.88 -1.55 3.88
CA VAL A 230 14.53 -2.06 3.52
C VAL A 230 14.61 -3.02 2.34
N VAL A 231 15.37 -2.68 1.29
CA VAL A 231 15.53 -3.53 0.10
C VAL A 231 16.14 -4.89 0.47
N ASN A 232 17.26 -4.90 1.22
CA ASN A 232 17.94 -6.13 1.61
C ASN A 232 17.03 -7.02 2.48
N VAL A 233 16.36 -6.45 3.48
CA VAL A 233 15.45 -7.21 4.35
C VAL A 233 14.25 -7.74 3.56
N ALA A 234 13.74 -7.01 2.58
CA ALA A 234 12.67 -7.49 1.71
C ALA A 234 13.14 -8.65 0.81
N LEU A 235 14.36 -8.60 0.27
CA LEU A 235 14.93 -9.68 -0.54
C LEU A 235 15.19 -10.94 0.29
N GLU A 236 15.72 -10.78 1.52
CA GLU A 236 15.95 -11.88 2.45
C GLU A 236 14.65 -12.48 2.98
N GLY A 237 13.69 -11.63 3.35
CA GLY A 237 12.41 -12.04 3.95
C GLY A 237 11.42 -12.65 2.97
N LYS A 238 11.59 -12.40 1.66
CA LYS A 238 10.71 -12.84 0.56
C LYS A 238 9.22 -12.68 0.91
N PRO A 239 8.73 -11.43 1.06
CA PRO A 239 7.34 -11.18 1.37
C PRO A 239 6.43 -11.64 0.23
N ASP A 240 5.22 -12.10 0.57
CA ASP A 240 4.18 -12.42 -0.40
C ASP A 240 3.58 -11.15 -0.99
N CYS A 241 3.56 -10.06 -0.23
CA CYS A 241 3.23 -8.72 -0.72
C CYS A 241 3.90 -7.60 0.08
N ILE A 242 3.99 -6.43 -0.54
CA ILE A 242 4.55 -5.22 0.08
C ILE A 242 3.52 -4.11 0.03
N VAL A 243 3.23 -3.49 1.16
CA VAL A 243 2.35 -2.32 1.24
C VAL A 243 3.15 -1.12 1.73
N PHE A 244 3.30 -0.15 0.83
CA PHE A 244 3.84 1.17 1.15
C PHE A 244 2.71 2.05 1.63
N ILE A 245 2.90 2.78 2.72
CA ILE A 245 1.88 3.61 3.34
C ILE A 245 2.39 5.04 3.40
N ASP A 246 1.77 5.90 2.60
CA ASP A 246 2.18 7.29 2.40
C ASP A 246 3.66 7.38 1.96
N SER A 247 4.36 8.46 2.36
CA SER A 247 5.80 8.65 2.16
C SER A 247 6.25 8.45 0.71
N ASN A 248 5.42 8.89 -0.24
CA ASN A 248 5.51 8.58 -1.67
C ASN A 248 6.92 8.73 -2.28
N GLY A 249 7.70 9.71 -1.83
CA GLY A 249 9.08 9.90 -2.27
C GLY A 249 10.03 8.76 -1.85
N PHE A 250 9.91 8.25 -0.63
CA PHE A 250 10.68 7.11 -0.14
C PHE A 250 10.14 5.80 -0.75
N SER A 251 8.82 5.60 -0.67
CA SER A 251 8.10 4.43 -1.18
C SER A 251 8.42 4.15 -2.66
N GLY A 252 8.31 5.17 -3.53
CA GLY A 252 8.65 5.02 -4.94
C GLY A 252 10.13 4.74 -5.23
N ARG A 253 11.06 5.16 -4.36
CA ARG A 253 12.49 4.82 -4.51
C ARG A 253 12.78 3.39 -4.07
N VAL A 254 12.16 2.93 -2.99
CA VAL A 254 12.27 1.54 -2.51
C VAL A 254 11.65 0.58 -3.53
N ALA A 255 10.40 0.82 -3.95
CA ALA A 255 9.70 -0.01 -4.94
C ALA A 255 10.49 -0.14 -6.25
N ARG A 256 11.05 0.96 -6.76
CA ARG A 256 11.93 0.95 -7.94
C ARG A 256 13.19 0.11 -7.72
N SER A 257 13.82 0.23 -6.55
CA SER A 257 15.01 -0.55 -6.21
C SER A 257 14.68 -2.03 -6.14
N LEU A 258 13.57 -2.41 -5.50
CA LEU A 258 13.11 -3.78 -5.43
C LEU A 258 12.83 -4.36 -6.81
N LYS A 259 12.06 -3.65 -7.66
CA LYS A 259 11.82 -4.11 -9.05
C LYS A 259 13.12 -4.30 -9.84
N HIS A 260 14.14 -3.47 -9.59
CA HIS A 260 15.46 -3.63 -10.19
C HIS A 260 16.19 -4.87 -9.66
N GLU A 261 16.26 -5.06 -8.34
CA GLU A 261 16.94 -6.21 -7.73
C GLU A 261 16.27 -7.54 -8.10
N TYR A 262 14.94 -7.64 -8.03
CA TYR A 262 14.21 -8.85 -8.45
C TYR A 262 14.46 -9.16 -9.94
N ARG A 263 14.53 -8.14 -10.79
CA ARG A 263 14.91 -8.32 -12.21
C ARG A 263 16.34 -8.85 -12.35
N ASN A 264 17.30 -8.32 -11.59
CA ASN A 264 18.68 -8.80 -11.60
C ASN A 264 18.76 -10.27 -11.14
N LEU A 265 17.95 -10.65 -10.16
CA LEU A 265 17.80 -12.02 -9.67
C LEU A 265 17.01 -12.94 -10.62
N HIS A 266 16.45 -12.42 -11.73
CA HIS A 266 15.56 -13.14 -12.65
C HIS A 266 14.32 -13.76 -11.94
N GLU A 267 13.90 -13.11 -10.85
CA GLU A 267 12.74 -13.46 -10.04
C GLU A 267 11.61 -12.43 -10.25
N PRO A 268 10.34 -12.86 -10.23
CA PRO A 268 9.23 -11.92 -10.21
C PRO A 268 9.25 -11.14 -8.90
N SER A 269 9.07 -9.82 -8.97
CA SER A 269 8.87 -9.03 -7.75
C SER A 269 7.52 -9.38 -7.11
N PRO A 270 7.42 -9.41 -5.77
CA PRO A 270 6.13 -9.55 -5.11
C PRO A 270 5.21 -8.37 -5.47
N PRO A 271 3.88 -8.57 -5.44
CA PRO A 271 2.93 -7.47 -5.62
C PRO A 271 3.20 -6.34 -4.61
N MET A 272 3.27 -5.12 -5.12
CA MET A 272 3.54 -3.90 -4.35
C MET A 272 2.33 -2.97 -4.41
N PHE A 273 1.82 -2.56 -3.25
CA PHE A 273 0.69 -1.64 -3.15
C PHE A 273 1.13 -0.30 -2.56
N GLN A 274 0.53 0.80 -3.01
CA GLN A 274 0.68 2.12 -2.40
C GLN A 274 -0.63 2.53 -1.74
N TYR A 275 -0.67 2.52 -0.42
CA TYR A 275 -1.73 3.14 0.37
C TYR A 275 -1.44 4.63 0.50
N VAL A 276 -2.41 5.48 0.15
CA VAL A 276 -2.26 6.94 0.05
C VAL A 276 -1.37 7.29 -1.14
N ALA A 277 -1.97 7.27 -2.32
CA ALA A 277 -1.30 7.72 -3.53
C ALA A 277 -0.89 9.20 -3.43
N PRO A 278 0.17 9.64 -4.12
CA PRO A 278 0.58 11.02 -4.09
C PRO A 278 -0.48 11.87 -4.78
N SER A 279 -0.86 12.95 -4.10
CA SER A 279 -1.71 13.97 -4.69
C SER A 279 -1.12 14.50 -6.01
N ILE A 280 -1.86 14.36 -7.10
CA ILE A 280 -1.34 14.54 -8.47
C ILE A 280 -0.93 16.00 -8.75
N TRP A 281 -1.56 16.96 -8.06
CA TRP A 281 -1.24 18.39 -8.14
C TRP A 281 0.17 18.74 -7.63
N ALA A 282 0.81 17.86 -6.86
CA ALA A 282 2.17 18.03 -6.37
C ALA A 282 3.24 17.80 -7.49
N TRP A 283 2.89 17.34 -8.70
CA TRP A 283 3.92 16.86 -9.64
C TRP A 283 4.15 17.86 -10.79
N LYS A 284 5.28 18.59 -10.76
CA LYS A 284 5.75 19.43 -11.90
C LYS A 284 5.95 18.51 -13.12
N ARG A 285 5.09 18.62 -14.14
CA ARG A 285 4.91 17.71 -15.30
C ARG A 285 4.11 16.45 -14.95
N PRO A 286 2.80 16.60 -14.66
CA PRO A 286 2.00 15.62 -13.93
C PRO A 286 1.93 14.26 -14.62
N ARG A 287 1.68 14.20 -15.94
CA ARG A 287 1.34 12.92 -16.58
C ARG A 287 2.48 11.88 -16.61
N TYR A 288 3.66 12.22 -17.13
CA TYR A 288 4.74 11.24 -17.29
C TYR A 288 5.27 10.74 -15.94
N ARG A 289 5.48 11.65 -14.98
CA ARG A 289 6.00 11.25 -13.68
C ARG A 289 4.96 10.41 -12.93
N SER A 290 3.69 10.83 -12.89
CA SER A 290 2.63 10.07 -12.22
C SER A 290 2.46 8.68 -12.85
N ARG A 291 2.48 8.56 -14.19
CA ARG A 291 2.51 7.28 -14.90
C ARG A 291 3.66 6.37 -14.46
N ARG A 292 4.87 6.92 -14.41
CA ARG A 292 6.07 6.18 -13.99
C ARG A 292 6.05 5.80 -12.52
N PHE A 293 5.32 6.53 -11.69
CA PHE A 293 5.12 6.18 -10.29
C PHE A 293 4.08 5.08 -10.15
N ALA A 294 2.91 5.23 -10.77
CA ALA A 294 1.86 4.22 -10.77
C ALA A 294 2.37 2.87 -11.29
N SER A 295 3.22 2.84 -12.32
CA SER A 295 3.79 1.59 -12.84
C SER A 295 4.74 0.86 -11.88
N LEU A 296 5.11 1.47 -10.76
CA LEU A 296 5.86 0.80 -9.68
C LEU A 296 4.96 -0.08 -8.83
N PHE A 297 3.66 0.15 -8.81
CA PHE A 297 2.73 -0.52 -7.92
C PHE A 297 1.75 -1.37 -8.73
N ASP A 298 1.41 -2.50 -8.16
CA ASP A 298 0.39 -3.41 -8.69
C ASP A 298 -1.00 -2.91 -8.33
N GLY A 299 -1.17 -2.13 -7.25
CA GLY A 299 -2.40 -1.39 -6.97
C GLY A 299 -2.18 -0.16 -6.07
N MET A 300 -3.07 0.82 -6.13
CA MET A 300 -3.02 2.00 -5.25
C MET A 300 -4.37 2.30 -4.59
N PHE A 301 -4.32 2.70 -3.32
CA PHE A 301 -5.48 3.05 -2.51
C PHE A 301 -5.58 4.56 -2.34
N LEU A 302 -6.72 5.10 -2.79
CA LEU A 302 -6.99 6.53 -2.89
C LEU A 302 -7.93 6.97 -1.77
N LEU A 303 -7.68 8.15 -1.22
CA LEU A 303 -8.40 8.63 -0.03
C LEU A 303 -9.64 9.45 -0.39
N TYR A 304 -9.71 9.97 -1.61
CA TYR A 304 -10.79 10.85 -2.04
C TYR A 304 -11.37 10.42 -3.39
N PRO A 305 -12.70 10.59 -3.59
CA PRO A 305 -13.39 10.04 -4.76
C PRO A 305 -12.94 10.67 -6.08
N PHE A 306 -12.51 11.94 -6.07
CA PHE A 306 -12.04 12.64 -7.26
C PHE A 306 -10.65 12.15 -7.75
N GLU A 307 -9.89 11.42 -6.92
CA GLU A 307 -8.55 10.94 -7.28
C GLU A 307 -8.62 9.77 -8.26
N GLU A 308 -9.63 8.91 -8.13
CA GLU A 308 -9.73 7.66 -8.89
C GLU A 308 -9.90 7.89 -10.39
N PRO A 309 -10.87 8.73 -10.87
CA PRO A 309 -10.96 9.04 -12.28
C PRO A 309 -9.66 9.61 -12.83
N HIS A 310 -8.98 10.48 -12.07
CA HIS A 310 -7.75 11.12 -12.51
C HIS A 310 -6.58 10.13 -12.64
N TRP A 311 -6.43 9.18 -11.71
CA TRP A 311 -5.40 8.15 -11.82
C TRP A 311 -5.69 7.16 -12.96
N LYS A 312 -6.96 6.82 -13.17
CA LYS A 312 -7.40 5.98 -14.31
C LYS A 312 -7.11 6.64 -15.66
N GLU A 313 -7.37 7.95 -15.82
CA GLU A 313 -6.99 8.72 -17.02
C GLU A 313 -5.47 8.70 -17.29
N LEU A 314 -4.67 8.57 -16.24
CA LEU A 314 -3.23 8.43 -16.36
C LEU A 314 -2.78 7.01 -16.72
N GLY A 315 -3.68 6.03 -16.84
CA GLY A 315 -3.35 4.64 -17.14
C GLY A 315 -2.97 3.82 -15.92
N ALA A 316 -3.30 4.28 -14.71
CA ALA A 316 -3.23 3.49 -13.51
C ALA A 316 -4.60 2.82 -13.29
N GLU A 317 -4.85 1.71 -13.98
CA GLU A 317 -6.16 1.04 -13.97
C GLU A 317 -6.47 0.40 -12.61
N ASN A 318 -5.44 -0.12 -11.93
CA ASN A 318 -5.59 -0.76 -10.62
C ASN A 318 -5.53 0.24 -9.46
N THR A 319 -6.36 1.27 -9.50
CA THR A 319 -6.51 2.25 -8.42
C THR A 319 -7.95 2.30 -7.94
N ILE A 320 -8.14 2.29 -6.62
CA ILE A 320 -9.46 2.26 -6.00
C ILE A 320 -9.57 3.33 -4.91
N TYR A 321 -10.68 4.05 -4.91
CA TYR A 321 -11.10 4.90 -3.80
C TYR A 321 -11.51 4.03 -2.60
N VAL A 322 -10.68 4.07 -1.56
CA VAL A 322 -10.94 3.33 -0.31
C VAL A 322 -11.54 4.21 0.77
N GLY A 323 -11.52 5.54 0.62
CA GLY A 323 -11.99 6.47 1.66
C GLY A 323 -10.87 7.02 2.55
N SER A 324 -11.18 8.14 3.21
CA SER A 324 -10.25 8.87 4.06
C SER A 324 -10.10 8.22 5.44
N PRO A 325 -8.93 8.32 6.11
CA PRO A 325 -8.74 7.87 7.49
C PRO A 325 -9.76 8.43 8.49
N LEU A 326 -10.39 9.57 8.15
CA LEU A 326 -11.53 10.13 8.87
C LEU A 326 -12.60 9.07 9.20
N LEU A 327 -12.87 8.15 8.27
CA LEU A 327 -13.92 7.14 8.38
C LEU A 327 -13.59 6.05 9.40
N ASP A 328 -12.32 5.82 9.71
CA ASP A 328 -11.88 4.87 10.74
C ASP A 328 -11.87 5.49 12.15
N ASN A 329 -11.98 6.83 12.28
CA ASN A 329 -11.97 7.54 13.56
C ASN A 329 -13.35 7.54 14.24
N ARG A 330 -13.66 6.46 14.98
CA ARG A 330 -14.95 6.28 15.66
C ARG A 330 -15.26 7.38 16.69
N ALA A 331 -14.24 7.89 17.40
CA ALA A 331 -14.45 8.95 18.38
C ALA A 331 -14.98 10.22 17.71
N LEU A 332 -14.36 10.61 16.59
CA LEU A 332 -14.80 11.74 15.78
C LEU A 332 -16.21 11.53 15.22
N LEU A 333 -16.48 10.35 14.65
CA LEU A 333 -17.79 10.06 14.07
C LEU A 333 -18.91 10.04 15.12
N ASN A 334 -18.63 9.59 16.35
CA ASN A 334 -19.61 9.61 17.44
C ASN A 334 -19.95 11.05 17.84
N VAL A 335 -18.93 11.91 18.00
CA VAL A 335 -19.14 13.34 18.30
C VAL A 335 -19.95 14.04 17.22
N ARG A 336 -19.69 13.73 15.95
CA ARG A 336 -20.41 14.34 14.83
C ARG A 336 -21.87 13.90 14.76
N LYS A 337 -22.15 12.62 15.04
CA LYS A 337 -23.50 12.05 14.95
C LYS A 337 -24.41 12.51 16.09
N ASP A 338 -23.84 12.73 17.27
CA ASP A 338 -24.58 13.07 18.47
C ASP A 338 -24.13 14.45 19.00
N SER A 339 -24.90 15.48 18.66
CA SER A 339 -24.65 16.86 19.11
C SER A 339 -24.71 17.00 20.63
N VAL A 340 -25.47 16.15 21.33
CA VAL A 340 -25.54 16.14 22.79
C VAL A 340 -24.24 15.60 23.37
N ALA A 341 -23.70 14.51 22.81
CA ALA A 341 -22.41 13.97 23.20
C ALA A 341 -21.27 14.98 22.96
N GLY A 342 -21.29 15.68 21.82
CA GLY A 342 -20.33 16.75 21.53
C GLY A 342 -20.37 17.89 22.55
N GLU A 343 -21.56 18.37 22.92
CA GLU A 343 -21.73 19.42 23.91
C GLU A 343 -21.32 18.97 25.32
N GLN A 344 -21.59 17.72 25.69
CA GLN A 344 -21.12 17.15 26.96
C GLN A 344 -19.60 17.07 27.02
N ILE A 345 -18.93 16.63 25.95
CA ILE A 345 -17.47 16.62 25.85
C ILE A 345 -16.92 18.04 25.99
N ARG A 346 -17.50 18.99 25.25
CA ARG A 346 -17.12 20.40 25.30
C ARG A 346 -17.18 20.94 26.73
N LYS A 347 -18.30 20.74 27.44
CA LYS A 347 -18.45 21.16 28.84
C LYS A 347 -17.42 20.50 29.75
N ARG A 348 -17.29 19.16 29.67
CA ARG A 348 -16.35 18.38 30.50
C ARG A 348 -14.91 18.85 30.34
N ILE A 349 -14.45 19.02 29.10
CA ILE A 349 -13.07 19.41 28.79
C ILE A 349 -12.79 20.86 29.19
N ARG A 350 -13.73 21.79 28.94
CA ARG A 350 -13.59 23.17 29.41
C ARG A 350 -13.50 23.25 30.93
N THR A 351 -14.33 22.50 31.66
CA THR A 351 -14.25 22.41 33.13
C THR A 351 -12.94 21.78 33.61
N MET A 352 -12.49 20.69 32.99
CA MET A 352 -11.22 20.03 33.31
C MET A 352 -10.03 20.98 33.21
N TYR A 353 -10.04 21.87 32.21
CA TYR A 353 -9.01 22.87 32.00
C TYR A 353 -9.39 24.24 32.58
N GLY A 354 -10.37 24.35 33.46
CA GLY A 354 -10.71 25.60 34.15
C GLY A 354 -11.08 26.78 33.23
N VAL A 355 -11.62 26.49 32.04
CA VAL A 355 -12.06 27.50 31.07
C VAL A 355 -13.57 27.69 31.18
N GLY A 356 -14.01 28.93 31.35
CA GLY A 356 -15.42 29.31 31.40
C GLY A 356 -16.15 29.12 30.06
N GLN A 357 -17.48 29.06 30.09
CA GLN A 357 -18.26 28.82 28.86
C GLN A 357 -18.25 29.99 27.86
N THR A 358 -17.96 31.19 28.32
CA THR A 358 -17.86 32.41 27.51
C THR A 358 -16.41 32.76 27.16
N GLU A 359 -15.44 32.03 27.71
CA GLU A 359 -14.01 32.27 27.50
C GLU A 359 -13.52 31.66 26.19
N LYS A 360 -12.69 32.41 25.45
CA LYS A 360 -12.22 31.98 24.13
C LYS A 360 -11.15 30.90 24.27
N LEU A 361 -11.45 29.70 23.78
CA LEU A 361 -10.56 28.55 23.77
C LEU A 361 -10.14 28.19 22.34
N VAL A 362 -8.84 28.02 22.10
CA VAL A 362 -8.32 27.73 20.75
C VAL A 362 -7.52 26.43 20.71
N ALA A 363 -7.70 25.63 19.66
CA ALA A 363 -6.85 24.49 19.39
C ALA A 363 -5.64 24.92 18.55
N LEU A 364 -4.43 24.57 19.00
CA LEU A 364 -3.19 24.71 18.23
C LEU A 364 -2.75 23.34 17.72
N LEU A 365 -2.71 23.18 16.41
CA LEU A 365 -2.36 21.91 15.75
C LEU A 365 -1.11 22.14 14.89
N PRO A 366 0.09 22.19 15.51
CA PRO A 366 1.33 22.64 14.85
C PRO A 366 1.96 21.59 13.91
N GLY A 367 1.27 20.48 13.68
CA GLY A 367 1.74 19.37 12.84
C GLY A 367 2.34 18.22 13.64
N SER A 368 2.68 17.14 12.93
CA SER A 368 3.22 15.91 13.52
C SER A 368 4.72 15.79 13.34
N ARG A 369 5.33 16.66 12.53
CA ARG A 369 6.76 16.62 12.20
C ARG A 369 7.52 17.73 12.92
N THR A 370 8.76 17.45 13.32
CA THR A 370 9.65 18.40 14.01
C THR A 370 9.78 19.74 13.27
N GLN A 371 9.89 19.71 11.94
CA GLN A 371 9.99 20.94 11.13
C GLN A 371 8.70 21.74 11.09
N GLU A 372 7.53 21.09 11.04
CA GLU A 372 6.24 21.77 11.10
C GLU A 372 6.12 22.49 12.43
N VAL A 373 6.36 21.77 13.52
CA VAL A 373 6.33 22.32 14.87
C VAL A 373 7.31 23.49 15.01
N SER A 374 8.56 23.32 14.56
CA SER A 374 9.60 24.35 14.67
C SER A 374 9.29 25.61 13.83
N SER A 375 8.61 25.46 12.69
CA SER A 375 8.25 26.59 11.82
C SER A 375 6.97 27.32 12.25
N HIS A 376 6.10 26.68 13.04
CA HIS A 376 4.76 27.19 13.35
C HIS A 376 4.57 27.60 14.80
N LEU A 377 5.23 26.97 15.79
CA LEU A 377 5.01 27.30 17.20
C LEU A 377 5.21 28.78 17.51
N GLY A 378 6.32 29.37 17.04
CA GLY A 378 6.58 30.79 17.25
C GLY A 378 5.53 31.70 16.63
N LEU A 379 5.07 31.38 15.42
CA LEU A 379 3.99 32.11 14.75
C LEU A 379 2.67 31.98 15.51
N PHE A 380 2.32 30.78 15.97
CA PHE A 380 1.09 30.55 16.73
C PHE A 380 1.12 31.33 18.04
N PHE A 381 2.23 31.32 18.77
CA PHE A 381 2.37 32.07 20.01
C PHE A 381 2.29 33.57 19.76
N GLU A 382 2.88 34.09 18.69
CA GLU A 382 2.77 35.50 18.32
C GLU A 382 1.33 35.89 17.98
N VAL A 383 0.60 35.04 17.25
CA VAL A 383 -0.84 35.23 16.97
C VAL A 383 -1.64 35.23 18.26
N LEU A 384 -1.36 34.32 19.20
CA LEU A 384 -2.05 34.25 20.48
C LEU A 384 -1.77 35.47 21.35
N ARG A 385 -0.55 36.02 21.37
CA ARG A 385 -0.27 37.29 22.10
C ARG A 385 -1.08 38.46 21.56
N GLN A 386 -1.34 38.47 20.26
CA GLN A 386 -2.15 39.51 19.63
C GLN A 386 -3.65 39.26 19.81
N THR A 387 -4.07 38.07 20.22
CA THR A 387 -5.48 37.68 20.29
C THR A 387 -5.90 37.51 21.75
N SER A 388 -7.04 38.06 22.16
CA SER A 388 -7.55 37.90 23.52
C SER A 388 -8.14 36.50 23.75
N VAL A 389 -7.32 35.46 23.65
CA VAL A 389 -7.68 34.07 23.99
C VAL A 389 -7.43 33.83 25.48
N SER A 390 -8.33 33.10 26.14
CA SER A 390 -8.16 32.76 27.55
C SER A 390 -7.14 31.63 27.72
N ARG A 391 -7.21 30.62 26.85
CA ARG A 391 -6.32 29.45 26.88
C ARG A 391 -6.23 28.81 25.50
N ALA A 392 -5.12 28.13 25.24
CA ALA A 392 -4.94 27.29 24.09
C ALA A 392 -4.74 25.82 24.49
N LEU A 393 -5.40 24.91 23.79
CA LEU A 393 -5.12 23.47 23.87
C LEU A 393 -4.20 23.09 22.72
N LEU A 394 -3.10 22.39 23.01
CA LEU A 394 -2.12 21.97 22.01
C LEU A 394 -2.01 20.43 22.00
N PRO A 395 -2.87 19.75 21.21
CA PRO A 395 -2.69 18.33 20.92
C PRO A 395 -1.38 18.07 20.18
N TYR A 396 -0.56 17.15 20.67
CA TYR A 396 0.75 16.84 20.07
C TYR A 396 0.93 15.35 19.73
N ALA A 397 1.68 15.06 18.67
CA ALA A 397 2.12 13.69 18.38
C ALA A 397 3.35 13.33 19.24
N SER A 398 3.47 12.07 19.68
CA SER A 398 4.59 11.60 20.53
C SER A 398 5.98 12.02 20.04
N PRO A 399 6.32 11.96 18.74
CA PRO A 399 7.67 12.29 18.26
C PRO A 399 8.09 13.76 18.44
N VAL A 400 7.12 14.67 18.61
CA VAL A 400 7.38 16.13 18.74
C VAL A 400 7.15 16.66 20.16
N ARG A 401 6.80 15.77 21.10
CA ARG A 401 6.48 16.13 22.49
C ARG A 401 7.56 16.98 23.15
N SER A 402 8.80 16.50 23.15
CA SER A 402 9.92 17.17 23.82
C SER A 402 10.18 18.56 23.26
N LEU A 403 10.11 18.72 21.93
CA LEU A 403 10.27 20.01 21.26
C LEU A 403 9.20 21.02 21.72
N ILE A 404 7.95 20.55 21.86
CA ILE A 404 6.83 21.40 22.28
C ILE A 404 6.97 21.75 23.77
N GLU A 405 7.27 20.77 24.63
CA GLU A 405 7.50 20.99 26.06
C GLU A 405 8.63 22.00 26.29
N ASP A 406 9.75 21.85 25.59
CA ASP A 406 10.88 22.78 25.65
C ASP A 406 10.52 24.19 25.19
N TYR A 407 9.71 24.31 24.13
CA TYR A 407 9.27 25.60 23.62
C TYR A 407 8.32 26.29 24.62
N CYS A 408 7.30 25.58 25.11
CA CYS A 408 6.35 26.08 26.11
C CYS A 408 7.03 26.44 27.44
N ALA A 409 8.06 25.71 27.86
CA ALA A 409 8.81 26.02 29.07
C ALA A 409 9.59 27.34 28.95
N LYS A 410 10.11 27.65 27.75
CA LYS A 410 10.86 28.87 27.46
C LYS A 410 9.96 30.09 27.26
N ASP A 411 8.81 29.90 26.64
CA ASP A 411 7.89 30.97 26.27
C ASP A 411 6.58 30.87 27.07
N LYS A 412 6.55 31.52 28.24
CA LYS A 412 5.38 31.54 29.14
C LYS A 412 4.42 32.71 28.88
N SER A 413 4.56 33.37 27.75
CA SER A 413 3.78 34.58 27.44
C SER A 413 2.31 34.31 27.06
N VAL A 414 1.96 33.04 26.86
CA VAL A 414 0.61 32.59 26.48
C VAL A 414 0.24 31.37 27.32
N ASP A 415 -1.04 31.25 27.70
CA ASP A 415 -1.54 30.10 28.47
C ASP A 415 -1.85 28.92 27.54
N VAL A 416 -0.99 27.91 27.56
CA VAL A 416 -1.07 26.73 26.69
C VAL A 416 -1.09 25.46 27.55
N THR A 417 -2.09 24.62 27.32
CA THR A 417 -2.18 23.29 27.90
C THR A 417 -1.84 22.23 26.86
N LEU A 418 -0.84 21.41 27.17
CA LEU A 418 -0.41 20.30 26.32
C LEU A 418 -1.36 19.12 26.48
N VAL A 419 -1.89 18.63 25.36
CA VAL A 419 -2.78 17.47 25.34
C VAL A 419 -2.07 16.36 24.56
N PRO A 420 -1.93 15.13 25.11
CA PRO A 420 -1.46 14.00 24.33
C PRO A 420 -2.37 13.83 23.11
N GLY A 421 -1.81 13.97 21.90
CA GLY A 421 -2.57 13.92 20.66
C GLY A 421 -2.86 12.49 20.19
N GLY A 422 -3.58 12.41 19.06
CA GLY A 422 -4.06 11.14 18.50
C GLY A 422 -5.32 10.60 19.16
N GLY A 423 -6.10 9.83 18.41
CA GLY A 423 -7.30 9.16 18.91
C GLY A 423 -8.33 10.09 19.55
N ALA A 424 -8.89 9.64 20.69
CA ALA A 424 -9.97 10.35 21.39
C ALA A 424 -9.54 11.69 22.01
N ASN A 425 -8.30 11.80 22.51
CA ASN A 425 -7.86 13.02 23.20
C ASN A 425 -7.81 14.24 22.27
N MET A 426 -7.32 14.05 21.03
CA MET A 426 -7.31 15.12 20.04
C MET A 426 -8.73 15.52 19.64
N VAL A 427 -9.63 14.54 19.47
CA VAL A 427 -11.06 14.78 19.21
C VAL A 427 -11.67 15.61 20.34
N GLU A 428 -11.52 15.18 21.59
CA GLU A 428 -12.06 15.87 22.76
C GLU A 428 -11.54 17.30 22.91
N ALA A 429 -10.23 17.50 22.73
CA ALA A 429 -9.62 18.83 22.79
C ALA A 429 -10.14 19.76 21.69
N VAL A 430 -10.23 19.29 20.44
CA VAL A 430 -10.69 20.12 19.32
C VAL A 430 -12.19 20.42 19.41
N THR A 431 -13.01 19.46 19.87
CA THR A 431 -14.45 19.67 20.12
C THR A 431 -14.70 20.72 21.22
N ALA A 432 -13.81 20.81 22.20
CA ALA A 432 -13.94 21.80 23.28
C ALA A 432 -13.63 23.24 22.84
N CYS A 433 -12.85 23.42 21.77
CA CYS A 433 -12.37 24.72 21.33
C CYS A 433 -13.43 25.49 20.52
N ASP A 434 -13.31 26.82 20.52
CA ASP A 434 -14.13 27.72 19.73
C ASP A 434 -13.61 27.86 18.29
N ALA A 435 -12.29 27.78 18.11
CA ALA A 435 -11.62 27.81 16.82
C ALA A 435 -10.32 27.00 16.85
N ALA A 436 -9.74 26.72 15.70
CA ALA A 436 -8.45 26.04 15.57
C ALA A 436 -7.49 26.74 14.61
N MET A 437 -6.19 26.69 14.91
CA MET A 437 -5.13 26.98 13.94
C MET A 437 -4.40 25.68 13.64
N ALA A 438 -4.46 25.24 12.40
CA ALA A 438 -3.99 23.92 12.02
C ALA A 438 -3.01 23.95 10.86
N VAL A 439 -1.92 23.19 10.98
CA VAL A 439 -1.01 22.98 9.87
C VAL A 439 -1.71 22.20 8.76
N SER A 440 -1.58 22.66 7.51
CA SER A 440 -2.24 22.04 6.36
C SER A 440 -1.94 20.54 6.27
N GLY A 441 -2.99 19.71 6.28
CA GLY A 441 -2.88 18.24 6.25
C GLY A 441 -4.18 17.54 6.67
N THR A 442 -4.09 16.26 7.04
CA THR A 442 -5.24 15.44 7.47
C THR A 442 -5.98 16.05 8.66
N VAL A 443 -5.26 16.70 9.58
CA VAL A 443 -5.83 17.30 10.78
C VAL A 443 -6.83 18.43 10.48
N VAL A 444 -6.68 19.10 9.33
CA VAL A 444 -7.64 20.12 8.85
C VAL A 444 -8.98 19.47 8.50
N LEU A 445 -8.95 18.29 7.89
CA LEU A 445 -10.17 17.52 7.56
C LEU A 445 -10.84 16.99 8.83
N GLU A 446 -10.06 16.47 9.79
CA GLU A 446 -10.58 15.99 11.08
C GLU A 446 -11.23 17.13 11.87
N THR A 447 -10.57 18.28 11.95
CA THR A 447 -11.09 19.47 12.63
C THR A 447 -12.38 19.98 11.96
N ALA A 448 -12.41 20.02 10.62
CA ALA A 448 -13.61 20.37 9.87
C ALA A 448 -14.78 19.40 10.13
N ALA A 449 -14.49 18.10 10.28
CA ALA A 449 -15.51 17.09 10.56
C ALA A 449 -16.06 17.16 11.99
N LEU A 450 -15.30 17.68 12.95
CA LEU A 450 -15.77 18.00 14.30
C LEU A 450 -16.62 19.27 14.36
N GLY A 451 -16.73 20.02 13.26
CA GLY A 451 -17.48 21.27 13.20
C GLY A 451 -16.78 22.47 13.86
N THR A 452 -15.54 22.29 14.31
CA THR A 452 -14.74 23.39 14.88
C THR A 452 -14.20 24.25 13.73
N PRO A 453 -14.52 25.57 13.69
CA PRO A 453 -14.00 26.45 12.66
C PRO A 453 -12.49 26.61 12.79
N LEU A 454 -11.79 26.82 11.68
CA LEU A 454 -10.34 26.78 11.63
C LEU A 454 -9.71 27.69 10.58
N LEU A 455 -8.43 27.98 10.81
CA LEU A 455 -7.49 28.53 9.84
C LEU A 455 -6.50 27.45 9.44
N SER A 456 -6.26 27.31 8.13
CA SER A 456 -5.20 26.43 7.61
C SER A 456 -3.93 27.25 7.43
N VAL A 457 -2.86 26.86 8.13
CA VAL A 457 -1.59 27.61 8.17
C VAL A 457 -0.47 26.73 7.67
N TYR A 458 0.38 27.24 6.78
CA TYR A 458 1.57 26.54 6.33
C TYR A 458 2.73 27.51 6.10
N SER A 459 3.49 27.75 7.16
CA SER A 459 4.71 28.56 7.18
C SER A 459 5.89 27.76 6.64
N THR A 460 6.60 28.34 5.67
CA THR A 460 7.77 27.73 5.03
C THR A 460 9.09 28.08 5.73
N GLY A 461 9.03 28.73 6.90
CA GLY A 461 10.21 29.21 7.62
C GLY A 461 11.07 30.18 6.77
N GLY A 462 12.38 30.22 7.03
CA GLY A 462 13.32 31.11 6.32
C GLY A 462 13.55 30.78 4.84
N LEU A 463 13.04 29.66 4.32
CA LEU A 463 13.25 29.22 2.93
C LEU A 463 12.11 29.72 1.99
N ARG A 464 11.80 31.02 2.10
CA ARG A 464 10.65 31.69 1.49
C ARG A 464 10.56 31.52 -0.04
N ALA A 465 11.70 31.49 -0.75
CA ALA A 465 11.73 31.63 -2.21
C ALA A 465 11.45 30.32 -3.01
N LEU A 466 11.82 29.15 -2.49
CA LEU A 466 11.75 27.90 -3.26
C LEU A 466 10.38 27.22 -3.18
N MET A 467 9.76 27.21 -1.99
CA MET A 467 8.44 26.62 -1.76
C MET A 467 7.30 27.54 -2.22
N GLY A 468 7.47 28.86 -2.17
CA GLY A 468 6.48 29.83 -2.67
C GLY A 468 6.13 29.61 -4.15
N ARG A 469 7.12 29.24 -4.98
CA ARG A 469 6.91 28.94 -6.42
C ARG A 469 6.12 27.64 -6.69
N TYR A 470 5.98 26.78 -5.69
CA TYR A 470 5.29 25.50 -5.78
C TYR A 470 3.88 25.58 -5.17
N LEU A 471 3.75 26.24 -4.02
CA LEU A 471 2.47 26.56 -3.39
C LEU A 471 1.64 27.56 -4.23
N ALA A 472 2.27 28.48 -4.96
CA ALA A 472 1.56 29.42 -5.85
C ALA A 472 0.87 28.75 -7.06
N LYS A 473 0.99 27.42 -7.24
CA LYS A 473 0.39 26.69 -8.37
C LYS A 473 -0.85 25.88 -7.98
N VAL A 474 -1.12 25.72 -6.69
CA VAL A 474 -2.32 25.06 -6.20
C VAL A 474 -3.36 26.12 -5.86
N ARG A 475 -4.58 25.94 -6.38
CA ARG A 475 -5.70 26.85 -6.10
C ARG A 475 -6.14 26.79 -4.64
N TYR A 476 -6.10 25.58 -4.07
CA TYR A 476 -6.38 25.30 -2.66
C TYR A 476 -5.37 24.27 -2.17
N ALA A 477 -4.96 24.39 -0.91
CA ALA A 477 -4.01 23.50 -0.25
C ALA A 477 -4.68 22.58 0.78
N SER A 478 -5.79 22.98 1.37
CA SER A 478 -6.54 22.16 2.33
C SER A 478 -7.50 21.20 1.63
N ILE A 479 -7.59 19.97 2.13
CA ILE A 479 -8.49 18.95 1.58
C ILE A 479 -9.95 19.42 1.54
N PRO A 480 -10.53 20.06 2.59
CA PRO A 480 -11.91 20.53 2.52
C PRO A 480 -12.16 21.54 1.40
N ASN A 481 -11.23 22.48 1.17
CA ASN A 481 -11.35 23.46 0.09
C ASN A 481 -11.18 22.81 -1.30
N ILE A 482 -10.32 21.80 -1.42
CA ILE A 482 -10.15 21.01 -2.66
C ILE A 482 -11.45 20.26 -2.97
N LEU A 483 -12.03 19.57 -1.98
CA LEU A 483 -13.31 18.85 -2.12
C LEU A 483 -14.46 19.80 -2.50
N ALA A 484 -14.48 21.01 -1.94
CA ALA A 484 -15.48 22.02 -2.25
C ALA A 484 -15.21 22.78 -3.56
N ASN A 485 -13.99 22.69 -4.10
CA ASN A 485 -13.47 23.56 -5.15
C ASN A 485 -13.68 25.07 -4.85
N LYS A 486 -13.66 25.43 -3.56
CA LYS A 486 -13.96 26.76 -3.04
C LYS A 486 -13.14 27.03 -1.78
N GLU A 487 -12.71 28.27 -1.57
CA GLU A 487 -12.14 28.70 -0.29
C GLU A 487 -13.25 28.81 0.76
N ILE A 488 -13.36 27.79 1.61
CA ILE A 488 -14.22 27.77 2.80
C ILE A 488 -13.38 28.06 4.04
N ILE A 489 -12.22 27.42 4.13
CA ILE A 489 -11.21 27.63 5.16
C ILE A 489 -10.23 28.68 4.65
N PRO A 490 -9.99 29.79 5.38
CA PRO A 490 -8.92 30.71 5.06
C PRO A 490 -7.56 30.00 5.08
N GLU A 491 -6.81 30.09 3.98
CA GLU A 491 -5.51 29.43 3.82
C GLU A 491 -4.36 30.43 3.84
N PHE A 492 -3.48 30.30 4.83
CA PHE A 492 -2.28 31.12 4.96
C PHE A 492 -1.06 30.30 4.57
N LEU A 493 -0.54 30.53 3.37
CA LEU A 493 0.58 29.77 2.81
C LEU A 493 1.84 30.64 2.65
N GLY A 494 2.97 30.15 3.14
CA GLY A 494 4.28 30.78 2.95
C GLY A 494 4.32 32.22 3.45
N THR A 495 4.51 33.19 2.54
CA THR A 495 4.61 34.61 2.88
C THR A 495 3.30 35.22 3.38
N ALA A 496 2.15 34.57 3.14
CA ALA A 496 0.88 35.03 3.70
C ALA A 496 0.74 34.77 5.21
N CYS A 497 1.64 33.96 5.80
CA CYS A 497 1.67 33.65 7.23
C CYS A 497 2.19 34.83 8.06
N GLU A 498 1.42 35.92 8.09
CA GLU A 498 1.72 37.12 8.89
C GLU A 498 0.90 37.10 10.19
N PRO A 499 1.52 37.33 11.36
CA PRO A 499 0.84 37.31 12.66
C PRO A 499 -0.40 38.19 12.71
N ASN A 500 -0.33 39.43 12.17
CA ASN A 500 -1.45 40.37 12.16
C ASN A 500 -2.64 39.88 11.32
N LYS A 501 -2.38 39.26 10.16
CA LYS A 501 -3.44 38.72 9.30
C LYS A 501 -4.10 37.51 9.94
N LEU A 502 -3.29 36.63 10.52
CA LEU A 502 -3.75 35.44 11.22
C LEU A 502 -4.55 35.79 12.48
N SER A 503 -4.11 36.77 13.29
CA SER A 503 -4.82 37.21 14.48
C SER A 503 -6.16 37.86 14.12
N ASN A 504 -6.23 38.66 13.05
CA ASN A 504 -7.48 39.21 12.55
C ASN A 504 -8.46 38.11 12.10
N ALA A 505 -7.99 37.15 11.29
CA ALA A 505 -8.81 36.04 10.85
C ALA A 505 -9.28 35.16 12.02
N LEU A 506 -8.41 34.92 13.01
CA LEU A 506 -8.75 34.14 14.19
C LEU A 506 -9.82 34.83 15.04
N ARG A 507 -9.74 36.16 15.21
CA ARG A 507 -10.78 36.95 15.89
C ARG A 507 -12.13 36.80 15.19
N SER A 508 -12.17 36.88 13.86
CA SER A 508 -13.39 36.70 13.07
C SER A 508 -14.02 35.31 13.19
N LEU A 509 -13.25 34.27 13.57
CA LEU A 509 -13.80 32.93 13.85
C LEU A 509 -14.42 32.82 15.25
N PHE A 510 -13.98 33.66 16.21
CA PHE A 510 -14.59 33.71 17.55
C PHE A 510 -15.89 34.48 17.56
N ASP A 511 -16.03 35.48 16.70
CA ASP A 511 -17.27 36.25 16.62
C ASP A 511 -18.33 35.39 15.92
N GLU A 512 -19.59 35.40 16.40
CA GLU A 512 -20.74 34.72 15.77
C GLU A 512 -21.19 35.44 14.48
N THR A 513 -20.23 35.81 13.66
CA THR A 513 -20.38 36.55 12.41
C THR A 513 -20.56 35.60 11.23
N GLY A 514 -20.81 36.19 10.06
CA GLY A 514 -20.96 35.45 8.81
C GLY A 514 -19.77 34.55 8.44
N MET A 515 -18.54 34.86 8.89
CA MET A 515 -17.38 34.00 8.60
C MET A 515 -17.49 32.66 9.32
N ARG A 516 -17.74 32.66 10.63
CA ARG A 516 -17.89 31.44 11.43
C ARG A 516 -19.05 30.59 10.92
N LEU A 517 -20.25 31.18 10.83
CA LEU A 517 -21.47 30.48 10.41
C LEU A 517 -21.38 29.97 8.97
N GLY A 518 -20.82 30.77 8.06
CA GLY A 518 -20.61 30.38 6.68
C GLY A 518 -19.61 29.23 6.54
N GLN A 519 -18.53 29.27 7.32
CA GLN A 519 -17.52 28.21 7.32
C GLN A 519 -18.09 26.89 7.88
N THR A 520 -18.69 26.89 9.07
CA THR A 520 -19.20 25.66 9.70
C THR A 520 -20.29 25.00 8.85
N ALA A 521 -21.22 25.79 8.29
CA ALA A 521 -22.28 25.26 7.43
C ALA A 521 -21.73 24.66 6.12
N GLN A 522 -20.78 25.33 5.47
CA GLN A 522 -20.17 24.82 4.23
C GLN A 522 -19.28 23.60 4.49
N LEU A 523 -18.51 23.59 5.58
CA LEU A 523 -17.72 22.43 5.99
C LEU A 523 -18.59 21.23 6.31
N SER A 524 -19.72 21.41 7.00
CA SER A 524 -20.63 20.28 7.25
C SER A 524 -21.07 19.63 5.95
N LYS A 525 -21.50 20.42 4.95
CA LYS A 525 -21.90 19.90 3.64
C LYS A 525 -20.78 19.12 2.95
N VAL A 526 -19.55 19.62 2.98
CA VAL A 526 -18.39 18.93 2.38
C VAL A 526 -18.14 17.59 3.05
N ILE A 527 -18.20 17.55 4.39
CA ILE A 527 -17.98 16.33 5.15
C ILE A 527 -19.14 15.35 4.94
N ASP A 528 -20.39 15.81 4.94
CA ASP A 528 -21.57 14.97 4.70
C ASP A 528 -21.51 14.32 3.31
N ASN A 529 -21.14 15.09 2.27
CA ASN A 529 -20.92 14.54 0.93
C ASN A 529 -19.78 13.50 0.91
N LEU A 530 -18.68 13.75 1.63
CA LEU A 530 -17.58 12.80 1.73
C LEU A 530 -18.01 11.50 2.42
N LEU A 531 -18.79 11.60 3.50
CA LEU A 531 -19.31 10.44 4.24
C LEU A 531 -20.34 9.66 3.39
N GLN A 532 -21.26 10.33 2.69
CA GLN A 532 -22.24 9.70 1.81
C GLN A 532 -21.61 8.99 0.61
N SER A 533 -20.49 9.52 0.10
CA SER A 533 -19.72 8.86 -0.97
C SER A 533 -19.10 7.52 -0.54
N HIS A 534 -19.17 7.17 0.74
CA HIS A 534 -18.62 5.95 1.29
C HIS A 534 -19.72 5.05 1.86
N PRO A 535 -19.95 3.85 1.31
CA PRO A 535 -20.91 2.91 1.89
C PRO A 535 -20.51 2.59 3.35
N PRO A 536 -21.47 2.60 4.29
CA PRO A 536 -21.20 2.47 5.73
C PRO A 536 -20.71 1.09 6.16
N GLU A 537 -20.88 0.08 5.31
CA GLU A 537 -20.59 -1.33 5.61
C GLU A 537 -19.10 -1.67 5.57
N TYR A 538 -18.27 -0.83 4.95
CA TYR A 538 -16.85 -1.10 4.80
C TYR A 538 -16.03 0.05 5.36
N SER A 539 -15.04 -0.26 6.20
CA SER A 539 -14.00 0.69 6.60
C SER A 539 -12.97 0.83 5.46
N PRO A 540 -12.28 1.98 5.32
CA PRO A 540 -11.23 2.14 4.31
C PRO A 540 -10.18 1.02 4.33
N ALA A 541 -9.73 0.65 5.52
CA ALA A 541 -8.79 -0.46 5.70
C ALA A 541 -9.38 -1.81 5.26
N MET A 542 -10.69 -2.04 5.47
CA MET A 542 -11.37 -3.26 5.00
C MET A 542 -11.44 -3.33 3.47
N LYS A 543 -11.71 -2.20 2.78
CA LYS A 543 -11.69 -2.15 1.32
C LYS A 543 -10.29 -2.40 0.77
N ALA A 544 -9.28 -1.75 1.34
CA ALA A 544 -7.89 -1.94 0.96
C ALA A 544 -7.45 -3.40 1.16
N ALA A 545 -7.76 -3.99 2.32
CA ALA A 545 -7.47 -5.40 2.61
C ALA A 545 -8.13 -6.34 1.60
N ALA A 546 -9.42 -6.15 1.30
CA ALA A 546 -10.15 -6.97 0.35
C ALA A 546 -9.52 -6.92 -1.06
N HIS A 547 -9.08 -5.74 -1.48
CA HIS A 547 -8.40 -5.54 -2.77
C HIS A 547 -7.03 -6.21 -2.81
N ILE A 548 -6.24 -6.11 -1.73
CA ILE A 548 -4.96 -6.83 -1.60
C ILE A 548 -5.20 -8.33 -1.71
N ILE A 549 -6.15 -8.87 -0.96
CA ILE A 549 -6.48 -10.29 -0.95
C ILE A 549 -6.89 -10.76 -2.36
N SER A 550 -7.80 -10.04 -3.02
CA SER A 550 -8.21 -10.33 -4.40
C SER A 550 -7.02 -10.36 -5.36
N CYS A 551 -6.12 -9.38 -5.27
CA CYS A 551 -4.92 -9.33 -6.11
C CYS A 551 -3.95 -10.49 -5.84
N LEU A 552 -3.82 -10.93 -4.59
CA LEU A 552 -3.00 -12.09 -4.22
C LEU A 552 -3.60 -13.40 -4.73
N GLU A 553 -4.92 -13.58 -4.60
CA GLU A 553 -5.64 -14.76 -5.11
C GLU A 553 -5.54 -14.86 -6.65
N GLN A 554 -5.68 -13.75 -7.37
CA GLN A 554 -5.52 -13.71 -8.84
C GLN A 554 -4.10 -14.10 -9.28
N ARG A 555 -3.11 -13.95 -8.41
CA ARG A 555 -1.71 -14.37 -8.64
C ARG A 555 -1.43 -15.81 -8.21
N GLY A 556 -2.47 -16.55 -7.81
CA GLY A 556 -2.36 -17.98 -7.49
C GLY A 556 -1.88 -18.27 -6.07
N LEU A 557 -1.93 -17.31 -5.15
CA LEU A 557 -1.78 -17.58 -3.72
C LEU A 557 -3.12 -18.14 -3.19
N GLU A 558 -3.13 -19.39 -2.74
CA GLU A 558 -4.31 -19.99 -2.10
C GLU A 558 -4.55 -19.33 -0.74
N ILE A 559 -5.42 -18.33 -0.73
CA ILE A 559 -5.85 -17.66 0.48
C ILE A 559 -7.22 -18.23 0.87
N LYS A 560 -7.33 -18.78 2.08
CA LYS A 560 -8.63 -19.08 2.70
C LYS A 560 -9.28 -17.75 3.12
N SER A 561 -9.92 -17.05 2.19
CA SER A 561 -10.74 -15.86 2.48
C SER A 561 -12.11 -16.28 3.05
N SER A 562 -12.66 -15.53 4.00
CA SER A 562 -14.07 -15.68 4.38
C SER A 562 -14.96 -15.24 3.23
N SER A 563 -16.02 -16.00 2.90
CA SER A 563 -16.91 -15.67 1.78
C SER A 563 -17.60 -14.32 1.96
N MET A 564 -17.01 -13.27 1.39
CA MET A 564 -17.67 -12.02 1.00
C MET A 564 -17.55 -11.80 -0.53
N LYS A 565 -17.16 -12.86 -1.26
CA LYS A 565 -16.90 -12.84 -2.71
C LYS A 565 -18.13 -12.60 -3.60
N GLU A 566 -19.34 -12.64 -3.05
CA GLU A 566 -20.56 -12.45 -3.85
C GLU A 566 -21.00 -10.98 -3.98
N GLU A 567 -20.59 -10.07 -3.10
CA GLU A 567 -21.05 -8.67 -3.15
C GLU A 567 -20.14 -7.75 -3.98
N ALA A 568 -18.83 -8.04 -4.06
CA ALA A 568 -17.88 -7.19 -4.82
C ALA A 568 -18.04 -7.28 -6.35
N LYS A 569 -18.75 -8.30 -6.86
CA LYS A 569 -18.98 -8.48 -8.30
C LYS A 569 -20.05 -7.53 -8.87
N HIS A 570 -20.84 -6.86 -8.03
CA HIS A 570 -21.90 -5.96 -8.48
C HIS A 570 -21.46 -4.50 -8.69
N LEU A 571 -20.18 -4.18 -8.48
CA LEU A 571 -19.66 -2.80 -8.57
C LEU A 571 -18.97 -2.45 -9.92
N ASP A 572 -18.86 -3.41 -10.84
CA ASP A 572 -18.18 -3.23 -12.14
C ASP A 572 -19.13 -3.17 -13.35
N ASP A 573 -20.45 -3.01 -13.18
CA ASP A 573 -21.40 -2.86 -14.30
C ASP A 573 -21.75 -1.37 -14.56
N PRO A 574 -21.27 -0.76 -15.67
CA PRO A 574 -21.62 0.61 -16.05
C PRO A 574 -23.10 0.80 -16.41
N ARG A 575 -23.91 -0.26 -16.45
CA ARG A 575 -25.33 -0.22 -16.85
C ARG A 575 -26.32 -0.04 -15.71
N ALA A 576 -25.86 -0.06 -14.45
CA ALA A 576 -26.75 0.08 -13.29
C ALA A 576 -27.22 1.53 -13.02
N VAL A 577 -26.73 2.54 -13.74
CA VAL A 577 -27.03 3.97 -13.50
C VAL A 577 -28.15 4.52 -14.41
N LEU A 578 -28.85 3.69 -15.20
CA LEU A 578 -29.83 4.18 -16.18
C LEU A 578 -31.29 3.70 -15.99
N ASN A 579 -31.64 3.03 -14.88
CA ASN A 579 -32.98 2.44 -14.74
C ASN A 579 -33.85 2.95 -13.57
N GLU A 580 -33.44 3.98 -12.82
CA GLU A 580 -34.29 4.53 -11.73
C GLU A 580 -35.14 5.76 -12.11
N GLU A 581 -35.10 6.26 -13.35
CA GLU A 581 -35.90 7.42 -13.78
C GLU A 581 -37.28 7.07 -14.40
N LYS A 582 -37.81 5.86 -14.18
CA LYS A 582 -39.08 5.44 -14.79
C LYS A 582 -40.03 4.66 -13.88
N ILE A 583 -40.15 5.04 -12.61
CA ILE A 583 -41.27 4.61 -11.78
C ILE A 583 -41.68 5.78 -10.89
N ASP A 584 -42.49 6.69 -11.43
CA ASP A 584 -43.45 7.54 -10.69
C ASP A 584 -44.22 8.40 -11.70
N ALA A 585 -45.07 7.71 -12.47
CA ALA A 585 -46.14 8.30 -13.27
C ALA A 585 -47.24 7.26 -13.45
N ASN A 586 -47.97 6.97 -12.37
CA ASN A 586 -49.34 6.46 -12.26
C ASN A 586 -49.47 5.59 -10.99
N GLY A 587 -50.15 6.13 -9.99
CA GLY A 587 -50.49 5.46 -8.73
C GLY A 587 -50.97 6.47 -7.71
#